data_AF-A0A2S4K7P3-F1
#
_entry.id   AF-A0A2S4K7P3-F1
#
_cell.length_a   1.000
_cell.length_b   1.000
_cell.length_c   1.000
_cell.angle_alpha   90.00
_cell.angle_beta   90.00
_cell.angle_gamma   90.00
#
_symmetry.space_group_name_H-M   'P 1'
#
loop_
_entity.id
_entity.type
_entity.pdbx_description
1 polymer ?
#
loop_
_entity_poly.entity_id
_entity_poly.type
_entity_poly.pdbx_seq_one_letter_code
_entity_poly.pdbx_strand_id
1 'polypeptide(L)'
;MGAEGRYEDYELLSLIEQEWKRPPPIQASHFASGMSARAAVVVLYWTYFETRMARLVQRGMADLPDLYRKRINDRSQNITTYMHDTYKQVYGVTYYDDLSSVGSEHIAGHLAQVQDSRNRFIHGEPRAVSDRVVERVVSRLYEEHEAWIDVFNLRLRERRLPLRQR
;
A
#
# COMPACT_ATOMS: atom_id res chain seq x y z
N MET A 1 -5.09 21.06 -1.05
CA MET A 1 -6.14 20.02 -1.03
C MET A 1 -5.61 18.81 -0.27
N GLY A 2 -6.49 18.05 0.40
CA GLY A 2 -6.15 16.76 1.04
C GLY A 2 -5.98 15.64 0.02
N ALA A 3 -5.90 14.39 0.47
CA ALA A 3 -5.85 13.24 -0.44
C ALA A 3 -7.19 12.97 -1.17
N GLU A 4 -8.31 13.45 -0.61
CA GLU A 4 -9.69 13.30 -1.11
C GLU A 4 -9.91 13.80 -2.56
N GLY A 5 -9.07 14.71 -3.06
CA GLY A 5 -9.20 15.27 -4.42
C GLY A 5 -8.62 14.42 -5.54
N ARG A 6 -8.20 13.17 -5.27
CA ARG A 6 -7.44 12.34 -6.21
C ARG A 6 -8.31 11.28 -6.89
N TYR A 7 -9.13 11.72 -7.84
CA TYR A 7 -10.01 10.85 -8.65
C TYR A 7 -9.26 9.71 -9.36
N GLU A 8 -8.00 9.94 -9.73
CA GLU A 8 -7.11 8.93 -10.35
C GLU A 8 -7.00 7.65 -9.52
N ASP A 9 -7.01 7.76 -8.19
CA ASP A 9 -6.87 6.62 -7.30
C ASP A 9 -8.17 5.78 -7.30
N TYR A 10 -9.34 6.42 -7.42
CA TYR A 10 -10.63 5.74 -7.57
C TYR A 10 -10.80 5.05 -8.93
N GLU A 11 -10.25 5.63 -10.00
CA GLU A 11 -10.20 4.99 -11.31
C GLU A 11 -9.34 3.71 -11.28
N LEU A 12 -8.17 3.76 -10.62
CA LEU A 12 -7.32 2.59 -10.43
C LEU A 12 -8.02 1.49 -9.61
N LEU A 13 -8.73 1.86 -8.54
CA LEU A 13 -9.55 0.90 -7.78
C LEU A 13 -10.64 0.27 -8.65
N SER A 14 -11.30 1.07 -9.49
CA SER A 14 -12.32 0.59 -10.41
C SER A 14 -11.76 -0.38 -11.44
N LEU A 15 -10.54 -0.14 -11.94
CA LEU A 15 -9.85 -1.07 -12.85
C LEU A 15 -9.50 -2.40 -12.15
N ILE A 16 -9.04 -2.36 -10.90
CA ILE A 16 -8.76 -3.56 -10.11
C ILE A 16 -10.06 -4.35 -9.88
N GLU A 17 -11.15 -3.67 -9.55
CA GLU A 17 -12.46 -4.31 -9.33
C GLU A 17 -13.02 -4.91 -10.64
N GLN A 18 -12.83 -4.23 -11.78
CA GLN A 18 -13.21 -4.76 -13.09
C GLN A 18 -12.41 -6.01 -13.44
N GLU A 19 -11.10 -6.03 -13.18
CA GLU A 19 -10.27 -7.22 -13.39
C GLU A 19 -10.74 -8.40 -12.55
N TRP A 20 -11.15 -8.16 -11.31
CA TRP A 20 -11.78 -9.17 -10.48
C TRP A 20 -13.09 -9.71 -11.08
N LYS A 21 -13.95 -8.81 -11.57
CA LYS A 21 -15.25 -9.14 -12.18
C LYS A 21 -15.13 -9.87 -13.54
N ARG A 22 -13.95 -9.87 -14.18
CA ARG A 22 -13.77 -10.59 -15.44
C ARG A 22 -14.01 -12.10 -15.27
N PRO A 23 -14.61 -12.75 -16.29
CA PRO A 23 -14.73 -14.21 -16.30
C PRO A 23 -13.35 -14.86 -16.16
N PRO A 24 -13.22 -15.92 -15.36
CA PRO A 24 -11.94 -16.61 -15.24
C PRO A 24 -11.55 -17.21 -16.60
N PRO A 25 -10.25 -17.31 -16.91
CA PRO A 25 -9.79 -17.93 -18.16
C PRO A 25 -10.30 -19.37 -18.27
N ILE A 26 -10.83 -19.72 -19.44
CA ILE A 26 -11.46 -21.02 -19.73
C ILE A 26 -10.45 -22.17 -19.63
N GLN A 27 -9.15 -21.89 -19.77
CA GLN A 27 -8.07 -22.85 -19.58
C GLN A 27 -7.24 -22.47 -18.36
N ALA A 28 -7.16 -23.38 -17.39
CA ALA A 28 -6.20 -23.28 -16.31
C ALA A 28 -4.79 -23.39 -16.91
N SER A 29 -3.95 -22.37 -16.67
CA SER A 29 -2.55 -22.42 -17.09
C SER A 29 -1.87 -23.64 -16.46
N HIS A 30 -1.25 -24.48 -17.30
CA HIS A 30 -0.43 -25.62 -16.85
C HIS A 30 0.73 -25.20 -15.94
N PHE A 31 1.12 -23.92 -15.95
CA PHE A 31 2.17 -23.35 -15.12
C PHE A 31 1.70 -22.90 -13.73
N ALA A 32 0.39 -22.86 -13.47
CA ALA A 32 -0.20 -22.18 -12.32
C ALA A 32 -0.85 -23.12 -11.29
N SER A 33 -0.42 -24.39 -11.18
CA SER A 33 -1.10 -25.36 -10.32
C SER A 33 -1.21 -24.88 -8.85
N GLY A 34 -2.42 -24.53 -8.43
CA GLY A 34 -2.74 -24.06 -7.07
C GLY A 34 -2.58 -22.55 -6.81
N MET A 35 -2.17 -21.74 -7.79
CA MET A 35 -2.26 -20.28 -7.72
C MET A 35 -3.67 -19.83 -8.15
N SER A 36 -4.18 -18.73 -7.58
CA SER A 36 -5.39 -18.11 -8.10
C SER A 36 -5.21 -17.71 -9.57
N ALA A 37 -6.21 -18.00 -10.41
CA ALA A 37 -6.27 -17.47 -11.77
C ALA A 37 -6.30 -15.93 -11.81
N ARG A 38 -6.61 -15.29 -10.67
CA ARG A 38 -6.67 -13.85 -10.46
C ARG A 38 -5.55 -13.32 -9.58
N ALA A 39 -4.43 -14.04 -9.44
CA ALA A 39 -3.28 -13.58 -8.67
C ALA A 39 -2.76 -12.20 -9.13
N ALA A 40 -2.95 -11.85 -10.40
CA ALA A 40 -2.65 -10.52 -10.94
C ALA A 40 -3.37 -9.38 -10.19
N VAL A 41 -4.57 -9.61 -9.67
CA VAL A 41 -5.32 -8.62 -8.85
C VAL A 41 -4.54 -8.24 -7.60
N VAL A 42 -3.92 -9.21 -6.92
CA VAL A 42 -3.12 -8.96 -5.71
C VAL A 42 -1.84 -8.20 -6.06
N VAL A 43 -1.22 -8.50 -7.20
CA VAL A 43 -0.04 -7.78 -7.69
C VAL A 43 -0.39 -6.33 -8.03
N LEU A 44 -1.48 -6.10 -8.77
CA LEU A 44 -1.96 -4.75 -9.12
C LEU A 44 -2.31 -3.95 -7.87
N TYR A 45 -3.05 -4.54 -6.93
CA TYR A 45 -3.35 -3.93 -5.63
C TYR A 45 -2.09 -3.54 -4.88
N TRP A 46 -1.11 -4.45 -4.80
CA TRP A 46 0.13 -4.18 -4.09
C TRP A 46 0.90 -3.03 -4.74
N THR A 47 1.08 -3.03 -6.07
CA THR A 47 1.70 -1.92 -6.79
C THR A 47 0.96 -0.60 -6.57
N TYR A 48 -0.36 -0.62 -6.57
CA TYR A 48 -1.17 0.56 -6.26
C TYR A 48 -0.91 1.07 -4.82
N PHE A 49 -0.92 0.20 -3.82
CA PHE A 49 -0.57 0.53 -2.44
C PHE A 49 0.84 1.15 -2.35
N GLU A 50 1.81 0.54 -3.04
CA GLU A 50 3.19 1.03 -3.11
C GLU A 50 3.26 2.47 -3.66
N THR A 51 2.51 2.80 -4.72
CA THR A 51 2.50 4.17 -5.25
C THR A 51 1.94 5.18 -4.25
N ARG A 52 0.90 4.83 -3.49
CA ARG A 52 0.29 5.70 -2.47
C ARG A 52 1.21 5.93 -1.28
N MET A 53 1.90 4.88 -0.83
CA MET A 53 2.91 4.99 0.22
C MET A 53 4.10 5.85 -0.21
N ALA A 54 4.58 5.69 -1.45
CA ALA A 54 5.64 6.52 -1.99
C ALA A 54 5.26 8.01 -2.01
N ARG A 55 4.03 8.35 -2.41
CA ARG A 55 3.51 9.73 -2.37
C ARG A 55 3.46 10.29 -0.95
N LEU A 56 2.99 9.50 0.00
CA LEU A 56 2.94 9.85 1.42
C LEU A 56 4.35 10.14 1.97
N VAL A 57 5.33 9.31 1.65
CA VAL A 57 6.74 9.51 2.03
C VAL A 57 7.33 10.76 1.37
N GLN A 58 7.19 10.90 0.05
CA GLN A 58 7.66 12.07 -0.71
C GLN A 58 7.11 13.38 -0.13
N ARG A 59 5.85 13.36 0.30
CA ARG A 59 5.21 14.51 0.96
C ARG A 59 5.90 14.88 2.26
N GLY A 60 6.21 13.92 3.11
CA GLY A 60 6.92 14.16 4.37
C GLY A 60 8.33 14.72 4.13
N MET A 61 8.99 14.22 3.09
CA MET A 61 10.33 14.65 2.69
C MET A 61 10.40 16.03 2.02
N ALA A 62 9.27 16.64 1.64
CA ALA A 62 9.26 17.86 0.81
C ALA A 62 9.97 19.07 1.44
N ASP A 63 10.10 19.11 2.77
CA ASP A 63 10.75 20.22 3.50
C ASP A 63 12.17 19.82 3.99
N LEU A 64 12.62 18.60 3.69
CA LEU A 64 13.97 18.17 4.05
C LEU A 64 15.00 18.80 3.10
N PRO A 65 16.20 19.13 3.59
CA PRO A 65 17.30 19.54 2.70
C PRO A 65 17.63 18.42 1.70
N ASP A 66 18.05 18.79 0.48
CA ASP A 66 18.27 17.84 -0.62
C ASP A 66 19.28 16.73 -0.26
N LEU A 67 20.27 17.06 0.57
CA LEU A 67 21.27 16.13 1.07
C LEU A 67 20.67 15.01 1.94
N TYR A 68 19.65 15.33 2.74
CA TYR A 68 18.90 14.34 3.52
C TYR A 68 17.96 13.51 2.64
N ARG A 69 17.31 14.13 1.65
CA ARG A 69 16.47 13.41 0.68
C ARG A 69 17.28 12.39 -0.12
N LYS A 70 18.46 12.78 -0.62
CA LYS A 70 19.36 11.90 -1.36
C LYS A 70 19.84 10.72 -0.50
N ARG A 71 20.25 10.97 0.74
CA ARG A 71 20.69 9.92 1.67
C ARG A 71 19.61 8.88 1.97
N ILE A 72 18.36 9.33 2.12
CA ILE A 72 17.21 8.44 2.35
C ILE A 72 16.92 7.58 1.12
N ASN A 73 16.97 8.19 -0.08
CA ASN A 73 16.77 7.48 -1.34
C ASN A 73 17.87 6.44 -1.61
N ASP A 74 19.14 6.80 -1.40
CA ASP A 74 20.29 5.94 -1.69
C ASP A 74 20.35 4.68 -0.80
N ARG A 75 19.79 4.73 0.41
CA ARG A 75 19.76 3.61 1.36
C ARG A 75 18.74 2.52 1.02
N SER A 76 17.82 2.81 0.11
CA SER A 76 16.59 2.06 -0.01
C SER A 76 16.54 1.30 -1.33
N GLN A 77 17.31 0.21 -1.39
CA GLN A 77 17.48 -0.60 -2.61
C GLN A 77 16.26 -1.48 -2.98
N ASN A 78 15.26 -1.57 -2.10
CA ASN A 78 14.02 -2.30 -2.35
C ASN A 78 12.82 -1.43 -1.99
N ILE A 79 11.85 -1.27 -2.90
CA ILE A 79 10.66 -0.41 -2.74
C ILE A 79 9.88 -0.76 -1.46
N THR A 80 9.86 -2.02 -1.06
CA THR A 80 9.12 -2.47 0.13
C THR A 80 9.82 -2.04 1.43
N THR A 81 11.14 -2.24 1.54
CA THR A 81 11.95 -1.76 2.67
C THR A 81 12.04 -0.24 2.69
N TYR A 82 12.14 0.37 1.50
CA TYR A 82 12.04 1.82 1.31
C TYR A 82 10.79 2.33 2.00
N MET A 83 9.61 1.79 1.70
CA MET A 83 8.39 2.41 2.19
C MET A 83 8.11 2.16 3.66
N HIS A 84 8.49 1.03 4.23
CA HIS A 84 8.28 0.78 5.66
C HIS A 84 9.30 1.56 6.51
N ASP A 85 10.59 1.45 6.20
CA ASP A 85 11.65 2.04 7.03
C ASP A 85 11.80 3.53 6.76
N THR A 86 11.62 3.99 5.52
CA THR A 86 11.64 5.43 5.21
C THR A 86 10.45 6.12 5.83
N TYR A 87 9.27 5.51 5.83
CA TYR A 87 8.12 6.09 6.51
C TYR A 87 8.43 6.37 7.98
N LYS A 88 9.01 5.39 8.68
CA LYS A 88 9.45 5.56 10.07
C LYS A 88 10.52 6.63 10.23
N GLN A 89 11.49 6.71 9.31
CA GLN A 89 12.52 7.75 9.35
C GLN A 89 11.95 9.15 9.12
N VAL A 90 10.93 9.29 8.26
CA VAL A 90 10.33 10.58 7.89
C VAL A 90 9.33 11.06 8.94
N TYR A 91 8.55 10.16 9.53
CA TYR A 91 7.44 10.50 10.42
C TYR A 91 7.65 10.10 11.89
N GLY A 92 8.72 9.38 12.22
CA GLY A 92 9.05 8.94 13.58
C GLY A 92 8.21 7.77 14.12
N VAL A 93 7.16 7.38 13.42
CA VAL A 93 6.28 6.24 13.75
C VAL A 93 6.06 5.38 12.51
N THR A 94 5.52 4.18 12.67
CA THR A 94 5.21 3.29 11.55
C THR A 94 3.87 3.64 10.91
N TYR A 95 3.65 3.19 9.68
CA TYR A 95 2.35 3.36 9.02
C TYR A 95 1.23 2.63 9.76
N TYR A 96 1.56 1.53 10.44
CA TYR A 96 0.61 0.77 11.26
C TYR A 96 0.21 1.54 12.53
N ASP A 97 1.12 2.29 13.15
CA ASP A 97 0.80 3.17 14.29
C ASP A 97 -0.20 4.26 13.87
N ASP A 98 -0.04 4.78 12.66
CA ASP A 98 -0.95 5.78 12.10
C ASP A 98 -2.31 5.22 11.72
N LEU A 99 -2.36 4.03 11.12
CA LEU A 99 -3.61 3.33 10.88
C LEU A 99 -4.38 3.10 12.19
N SER A 100 -3.66 2.74 13.25
CA SER A 100 -4.26 2.59 14.58
C SER A 100 -4.77 3.94 15.11
N SER A 101 -4.01 5.02 14.91
CA SER A 101 -4.36 6.37 15.35
C SER A 101 -5.59 6.95 14.64
N VAL A 102 -5.88 6.51 13.41
CA VAL A 102 -7.10 6.90 12.67
C VAL A 102 -8.26 5.90 12.85
N GLY A 103 -8.10 4.87 13.69
CA GLY A 103 -9.17 3.88 13.96
C GLY A 103 -9.27 2.74 12.94
N SER A 104 -8.26 2.56 12.11
CA SER A 104 -8.19 1.58 11.01
C SER A 104 -7.20 0.43 11.29
N GLU A 105 -7.11 -0.03 12.54
CA GLU A 105 -6.20 -1.10 12.96
C GLU A 105 -6.41 -2.42 12.19
N HIS A 106 -7.66 -2.75 11.85
CA HIS A 106 -7.99 -3.93 11.06
C HIS A 106 -7.40 -3.88 9.64
N ILE A 107 -7.17 -2.68 9.10
CA ILE A 107 -6.48 -2.50 7.82
C ILE A 107 -4.99 -2.82 7.96
N ALA A 108 -4.36 -2.51 9.09
CA ALA A 108 -2.97 -2.93 9.34
C ALA A 108 -2.85 -4.47 9.33
N GLY A 109 -3.77 -5.16 10.00
CA GLY A 109 -3.85 -6.63 9.97
C GLY A 109 -4.07 -7.18 8.55
N HIS A 110 -4.91 -6.52 7.75
CA HIS A 110 -5.12 -6.88 6.34
C HIS A 110 -3.84 -6.72 5.51
N LEU A 111 -3.18 -5.57 5.59
CA LEU A 111 -1.95 -5.26 4.85
C LEU A 111 -0.83 -6.23 5.20
N ALA A 112 -0.64 -6.55 6.47
CA ALA A 112 0.35 -7.52 6.91
C ALA A 112 0.14 -8.91 6.27
N GLN A 113 -1.12 -9.36 6.20
CA GLN A 113 -1.46 -10.64 5.57
C GLN A 113 -1.25 -10.63 4.05
N VAL A 114 -1.53 -9.50 3.38
CA VAL A 114 -1.29 -9.35 1.94
C VAL A 114 0.21 -9.33 1.65
N GLN A 115 0.98 -8.59 2.46
CA GLN A 115 2.44 -8.52 2.36
C GLN A 115 3.08 -9.91 2.53
N ASP A 116 2.67 -10.68 3.54
CA ASP A 116 3.15 -12.06 3.75
C ASP A 116 2.87 -12.94 2.52
N SER A 117 1.62 -12.90 2.03
CA SER A 117 1.19 -13.69 0.86
C SER A 117 2.01 -13.33 -0.39
N ARG A 118 2.24 -12.03 -0.62
CA ARG A 118 3.03 -11.50 -1.74
C ARG A 118 4.51 -11.88 -1.63
N ASN A 119 5.08 -11.81 -0.42
CA ASN A 119 6.48 -12.18 -0.21
C ASN A 119 6.70 -13.67 -0.47
N ARG A 120 5.86 -14.54 0.10
CA ARG A 120 5.90 -15.99 -0.16
C ARG A 120 5.76 -16.31 -1.65
N PHE A 121 4.85 -15.62 -2.34
CA PHE A 121 4.66 -15.76 -3.78
C PHE A 121 5.94 -15.44 -4.57
N ILE A 122 6.59 -14.31 -4.29
CA ILE A 122 7.82 -13.89 -4.96
C ILE A 122 9.00 -14.81 -4.63
N HIS A 123 9.00 -15.42 -3.44
CA HIS A 123 9.99 -16.40 -3.02
C HIS A 123 9.71 -17.82 -3.53
N GLY A 124 8.79 -17.98 -4.49
CA GLY A 124 8.58 -19.24 -5.21
C GLY A 124 7.49 -20.13 -4.61
N GLU A 125 6.54 -19.57 -3.86
CA GLU A 125 5.36 -20.28 -3.39
C GLU A 125 4.07 -19.80 -4.11
N PRO A 126 3.74 -20.35 -5.30
CA PRO A 126 2.58 -19.91 -6.09
C PRO A 126 1.24 -19.95 -5.34
N ARG A 127 1.07 -20.90 -4.40
CA ARG A 127 -0.16 -21.09 -3.62
C ARG A 127 -0.38 -20.03 -2.55
N ALA A 128 0.61 -19.19 -2.27
CA ALA A 128 0.48 -18.11 -1.31
C ALA A 128 -0.55 -17.06 -1.75
N VAL A 129 -0.77 -16.89 -3.06
CA VAL A 129 -1.84 -16.07 -3.63
C VAL A 129 -2.99 -16.96 -4.09
N SER A 130 -3.82 -17.36 -3.14
CA SER A 130 -5.05 -18.15 -3.37
C SER A 130 -6.26 -17.26 -3.66
N ASP A 131 -7.36 -17.84 -4.15
CA ASP A 131 -8.62 -17.11 -4.38
C ASP A 131 -9.12 -16.40 -3.12
N ARG A 132 -8.95 -17.03 -1.94
CA ARG A 132 -9.28 -16.41 -0.66
C ARG A 132 -8.47 -15.14 -0.38
N VAL A 133 -7.19 -15.10 -0.79
CA VAL A 133 -6.37 -13.90 -0.65
C VAL A 133 -6.87 -12.81 -1.60
N VAL A 134 -7.19 -13.18 -2.84
CA VAL A 134 -7.75 -12.25 -3.84
C VAL A 134 -9.08 -11.66 -3.36
N GLU A 135 -10.04 -12.48 -2.94
CA GLU A 135 -11.34 -12.05 -2.41
C GLU A 135 -11.18 -11.11 -1.23
N ARG A 136 -10.26 -11.44 -0.31
CA ARG A 136 -9.99 -10.59 0.86
C ARG A 136 -9.44 -9.22 0.46
N VAL A 137 -8.55 -9.15 -0.53
CA VAL A 137 -8.03 -7.89 -1.09
C VAL A 137 -9.17 -7.08 -1.70
N VAL A 138 -9.94 -7.69 -2.61
CA VAL A 138 -11.03 -6.99 -3.31
C VAL A 138 -12.08 -6.46 -2.34
N SER A 139 -12.45 -7.25 -1.33
CA SER A 139 -13.44 -6.85 -0.31
C SER A 139 -13.04 -5.64 0.54
N ARG A 140 -11.75 -5.26 0.54
CA ARG A 140 -11.20 -4.17 1.36
C ARG A 140 -10.57 -3.05 0.55
N LEU A 141 -10.67 -3.07 -0.78
CA LEU A 141 -10.06 -2.07 -1.65
C LEU A 141 -10.43 -0.63 -1.27
N TYR A 142 -11.73 -0.37 -1.13
CA TYR A 142 -12.25 0.95 -0.78
C TYR A 142 -11.89 1.33 0.65
N GLU A 143 -12.09 0.41 1.60
CA GLU A 143 -11.85 0.66 3.01
C GLU A 143 -10.37 0.97 3.30
N GLU A 144 -9.45 0.25 2.66
CA GLU A 144 -8.02 0.53 2.77
C GLU A 144 -7.63 1.84 2.09
N HIS A 145 -8.31 2.22 1.00
CA HIS A 145 -8.11 3.52 0.37
C HIS A 145 -8.52 4.68 1.28
N GLU A 146 -9.70 4.59 1.90
CA GLU A 146 -10.19 5.59 2.86
C GLU A 146 -9.24 5.71 4.05
N ALA A 147 -8.79 4.58 4.61
CA ALA A 147 -7.82 4.58 5.69
C ALA A 147 -6.51 5.28 5.31
N TRP A 148 -6.04 5.11 4.07
CA TRP A 148 -4.88 5.84 3.57
C TRP A 148 -5.15 7.35 3.44
N ILE A 149 -6.34 7.76 2.98
CA ILE A 149 -6.74 9.18 2.93
C ILE A 149 -6.69 9.78 4.34
N ASP A 150 -7.23 9.08 5.33
CA ASP A 150 -7.25 9.53 6.72
C ASP A 150 -5.83 9.72 7.27
N VAL A 151 -4.93 8.75 7.04
CA VAL A 151 -3.52 8.87 7.43
C VAL A 151 -2.83 10.04 6.69
N PHE A 152 -3.08 10.19 5.40
CA PHE A 152 -2.52 11.30 4.63
C PHE A 152 -2.99 12.66 5.18
N ASN A 153 -4.27 12.77 5.51
CA ASN A 153 -4.87 13.97 6.09
C ASN A 153 -4.39 14.22 7.53
N LEU A 154 -4.17 13.18 8.34
CA LEU A 154 -3.52 13.28 9.66
C LEU A 154 -2.14 13.94 9.53
N ARG A 155 -1.29 13.42 8.63
CA ARG A 155 0.06 13.98 8.42
C ARG A 155 0.08 15.38 7.84
N LEU A 156 -0.89 15.71 6.98
CA LEU A 156 -1.05 17.09 6.53
C LEU A 156 -1.38 18.05 7.66
N ARG A 157 -2.18 17.62 8.64
CA ARG A 157 -2.55 18.46 9.81
C ARG A 157 -1.38 18.66 10.75
N GLU A 158 -0.66 17.59 11.10
CA GLU A 158 0.50 17.66 12.00
C GLU A 158 1.61 18.57 11.45
N ARG A 159 1.81 18.56 10.14
CA ARG A 159 2.82 19.42 9.47
C ARG A 159 2.43 20.90 9.43
N ARG A 160 1.14 21.22 9.53
CA ARG A 160 0.63 22.61 9.56
C ARG A 160 0.61 23.20 10.97
N LEU A 161 0.66 22.37 12.00
CA LEU A 161 0.87 22.83 13.36
C LEU A 161 2.36 23.21 13.47
N PRO A 162 2.70 24.44 13.87
CA PRO A 162 4.09 24.78 14.12
C PRO A 162 4.63 23.79 15.14
N LEU A 163 5.80 23.20 14.84
CA LEU A 163 6.55 22.37 15.78
C LEU A 163 6.64 23.16 17.09
N ARG A 164 5.79 22.83 18.07
CA ARG A 164 5.98 23.28 19.43
C ARG A 164 7.30 22.66 19.85
N GLN A 165 8.34 23.48 19.85
CA GLN A 165 9.66 23.14 20.36
C GLN A 165 9.45 22.48 21.72
N ARG A 166 9.81 21.20 21.80
CA ARG A 166 10.05 20.48 23.05
C ARG A 166 11.54 20.26 23.15
#